data_AF-A0AAE3KIC6-F1
#
_entry.id   AF-A0AAE3KIC6-F1
#
_cell.length_a   1.000
_cell.length_b   1.000
_cell.length_c   1.000
_cell.angle_alpha   90.00
_cell.angle_beta   90.00
_cell.angle_gamma   90.00
#
_symmetry.space_group_name_H-M   'P 1'
#
loop_
_entity.id
_entity.type
_entity.pdbx_description
1 polymer ?
#
loop_
_entity_poly.entity_id
_entity_poly.type
_entity_poly.pdbx_seq_one_letter_code
_entity_poly.pdbx_strand_id
1 'polypeptide(L)'
;MSRGTRAKILAGGALVLGLLIGGCGAQQGQSTGGATGASGQPTSGSATTQAAVMHSQPAQTPSCTDQMDYSGDPRSNAEINSIGAETGTCPPVQKSTQAKAPQGTGVSCTDQMDYSGDPRSNAEINSIGEQTGSCPSVEKSTPVPDSPSTVPCTDQYDYAGDPRSNAEINSIGQETGACPMPQN
;
A
#
# COMPACT_ATOMS: atom_id res chain seq x y z
N MET A 1 26.33 -33.14 34.14
CA MET A 1 27.34 -32.83 33.11
C MET A 1 27.46 -34.03 32.19
N SER A 2 26.94 -33.94 30.96
CA SER A 2 27.20 -34.95 29.94
C SER A 2 27.46 -34.21 28.63
N ARG A 3 28.72 -34.22 28.20
CA ARG A 3 29.20 -33.63 26.95
C ARG A 3 29.02 -34.68 25.86
N GLY A 4 28.24 -34.36 24.84
CA GLY A 4 28.10 -35.17 23.63
C GLY A 4 28.57 -34.38 22.41
N THR A 5 29.87 -34.43 22.13
CA THR A 5 30.47 -33.91 20.89
C THR A 5 30.35 -34.97 19.81
N ARG A 6 29.73 -34.67 18.65
CA ARG A 6 30.13 -35.24 17.34
C ARG A 6 29.85 -34.25 16.20
N ALA A 7 30.94 -33.70 15.67
CA ALA A 7 31.01 -32.99 14.41
C ALA A 7 30.70 -33.93 13.22
N LYS A 8 30.09 -33.38 12.17
CA LYS A 8 30.23 -33.89 10.80
C LYS A 8 30.61 -32.73 9.88
N ILE A 9 31.73 -32.93 9.22
CA ILE A 9 32.41 -32.08 8.24
C ILE A 9 32.09 -32.66 6.83
N LEU A 10 32.28 -31.83 5.79
CA LEU A 10 32.33 -32.13 4.33
C LEU A 10 30.96 -32.23 3.64
N ALA A 11 30.70 -31.72 2.43
CA ALA A 11 31.50 -31.25 1.28
C ALA A 11 30.64 -30.21 0.51
N GLY A 12 31.14 -29.18 -0.18
CA GLY A 12 32.02 -29.22 -1.36
C GLY A 12 31.20 -28.94 -2.63
N GLY A 13 31.43 -27.79 -3.29
CA GLY A 13 30.82 -27.46 -4.59
C GLY A 13 31.05 -26.01 -5.02
N ALA A 14 32.12 -25.76 -5.78
CA ALA A 14 32.45 -24.51 -6.45
C ALA A 14 32.14 -24.62 -7.96
N LEU A 15 31.74 -23.53 -8.64
CA LEU A 15 32.15 -23.14 -10.02
C LEU A 15 31.42 -21.84 -10.45
N VAL A 16 32.11 -20.69 -10.60
CA VAL A 16 32.58 -20.01 -11.86
C VAL A 16 31.44 -19.28 -12.63
N LEU A 17 31.36 -17.95 -12.68
CA LEU A 17 32.11 -16.88 -13.40
C LEU A 17 31.69 -16.65 -14.88
N GLY A 18 31.30 -15.40 -15.20
CA GLY A 18 31.27 -14.76 -16.54
C GLY A 18 30.35 -13.52 -16.53
N LEU A 19 30.78 -12.23 -16.46
CA LEU A 19 31.52 -11.38 -17.44
C LEU A 19 30.98 -11.54 -18.88
N LEU A 20 30.62 -10.53 -19.70
CA LEU A 20 30.89 -9.08 -19.78
C LEU A 20 30.22 -8.46 -21.05
N ILE A 21 30.08 -7.11 -21.09
CA ILE A 21 30.09 -6.18 -22.28
C ILE A 21 28.83 -6.16 -23.19
N GLY A 22 28.26 -5.05 -23.69
CA GLY A 22 28.58 -3.61 -23.66
C GLY A 22 27.93 -2.86 -24.85
N GLY A 23 27.97 -1.52 -24.81
CA GLY A 23 27.81 -0.62 -25.97
C GLY A 23 26.41 0.02 -26.11
N CYS A 24 26.15 1.30 -25.80
CA CYS A 24 26.71 2.60 -26.25
C CYS A 24 26.09 3.09 -27.58
N GLY A 25 25.50 4.28 -27.57
CA GLY A 25 24.90 4.93 -28.74
C GLY A 25 24.23 6.27 -28.42
N ALA A 26 25.05 7.28 -28.11
CA ALA A 26 24.63 8.67 -28.11
C ALA A 26 24.47 9.18 -29.57
N GLN A 27 23.59 10.16 -29.79
CA GLN A 27 23.87 11.19 -30.80
C GLN A 27 23.12 12.48 -30.46
N GLN A 28 23.92 13.47 -30.02
CA GLN A 28 23.58 14.88 -29.96
C GLN A 28 23.47 15.46 -31.38
N GLY A 29 22.61 16.45 -31.57
CA GLY A 29 22.45 17.16 -32.84
C GLY A 29 21.86 18.54 -32.63
N GLN A 30 22.56 19.36 -31.85
CA GLN A 30 22.38 20.80 -31.76
C GLN A 30 22.82 21.45 -33.07
N SER A 31 22.10 22.46 -33.58
CA SER A 31 22.67 23.76 -34.04
C SER A 31 21.72 24.55 -34.94
N THR A 32 21.30 25.70 -34.39
CA THR A 32 21.39 27.06 -34.96
C THR A 32 20.84 27.38 -36.36
N GLY A 33 19.91 28.33 -36.36
CA GLY A 33 20.21 29.67 -36.90
C GLY A 33 19.61 30.02 -38.26
N GLY A 34 19.07 31.24 -38.36
CA GLY A 34 18.88 31.92 -39.64
C GLY A 34 17.58 32.72 -39.74
N ALA A 35 17.69 34.03 -39.52
CA ALA A 35 16.63 35.03 -39.64
C ALA A 35 16.34 35.43 -41.10
N THR A 36 15.50 36.46 -41.27
CA THR A 36 15.08 37.19 -42.49
C THR A 36 14.03 36.46 -43.36
N GLY A 37 12.85 36.99 -43.65
CA GLY A 37 12.35 38.36 -43.70
C GLY A 37 11.85 38.63 -45.12
N ALA A 38 10.53 38.62 -45.35
CA ALA A 38 9.94 39.17 -46.57
C ALA A 38 8.45 39.52 -46.35
N SER A 39 8.21 40.82 -46.37
CA SER A 39 6.94 41.53 -46.47
C SER A 39 6.15 41.16 -47.74
N GLY A 40 4.84 41.01 -47.59
CA GLY A 40 3.90 40.92 -48.72
C GLY A 40 2.43 40.90 -48.28
N GLN A 41 1.81 42.07 -48.23
CA GLN A 41 0.36 42.31 -48.21
C GLN A 41 0.15 43.58 -49.09
N PRO A 42 -0.98 43.84 -49.80
CA PRO A 42 -2.33 43.23 -49.75
C PRO A 42 -2.92 42.82 -51.11
N THR A 43 -4.02 42.06 -51.09
CA THR A 43 -5.21 42.34 -51.93
C THR A 43 -6.45 41.67 -51.34
N SER A 44 -7.49 42.47 -51.16
CA SER A 44 -8.81 42.09 -50.63
C SER A 44 -9.59 41.22 -51.60
N GLY A 45 -10.22 40.17 -51.09
CA GLY A 45 -11.18 39.32 -51.79
C GLY A 45 -12.21 38.77 -50.80
N SER A 46 -13.47 38.91 -51.15
CA SER A 46 -14.65 38.92 -50.29
C SER A 46 -15.03 37.55 -49.68
N ALA A 47 -15.87 37.63 -48.65
CA ALA A 47 -16.29 36.59 -47.71
C ALA A 47 -16.85 35.30 -48.33
N THR A 48 -16.48 34.17 -47.72
CA THR A 48 -17.40 33.05 -47.47
C THR A 48 -17.00 32.40 -46.16
N THR A 49 -17.91 32.47 -45.19
CA THR A 49 -17.91 31.79 -43.90
C THR A 49 -17.52 30.32 -44.01
N GLN A 50 -16.36 29.95 -43.49
CA GLN A 50 -16.10 28.60 -43.00
C GLN A 50 -15.50 28.73 -41.61
N ALA A 51 -16.32 28.34 -40.64
CA ALA A 51 -15.96 28.19 -39.25
C ALA A 51 -14.78 27.20 -39.16
N ALA A 52 -13.55 27.73 -39.14
CA ALA A 52 -12.45 27.03 -38.54
C ALA A 52 -12.79 27.00 -37.06
N VAL A 53 -13.36 25.86 -36.64
CA VAL A 53 -13.44 25.45 -35.25
C VAL A 53 -12.09 25.77 -34.62
N MET A 54 -12.06 26.86 -33.84
CA MET A 54 -11.10 26.97 -32.77
C MET A 54 -11.43 25.78 -31.88
N HIS A 55 -10.80 24.64 -32.15
CA HIS A 55 -10.51 23.69 -31.12
C HIS A 55 -9.68 24.51 -30.14
N SER A 56 -10.38 25.08 -29.16
CA SER A 56 -9.80 25.54 -27.92
C SER A 56 -8.89 24.42 -27.49
N GLN A 57 -7.58 24.59 -27.75
CA GLN A 57 -6.55 23.84 -27.07
C GLN A 57 -6.98 23.92 -25.60
N PRO A 58 -7.32 22.80 -24.93
CA PRO A 58 -7.66 22.89 -23.53
C PRO A 58 -6.48 23.60 -22.89
N ALA A 59 -6.76 24.73 -22.22
CA ALA A 59 -5.77 25.33 -21.35
C ALA A 59 -5.23 24.17 -20.52
N GLN A 60 -3.96 23.84 -20.71
CA GLN A 60 -3.35 22.66 -20.09
C GLN A 60 -3.54 22.85 -18.59
N THR A 61 -4.58 22.25 -18.03
CA THR A 61 -4.81 22.33 -16.60
C THR A 61 -3.57 21.68 -16.00
N PRO A 62 -2.78 22.42 -15.20
CA PRO A 62 -1.55 21.86 -14.65
C PRO A 62 -1.89 20.53 -13.99
N SER A 63 -1.04 19.52 -14.17
CA SER A 63 -1.34 18.20 -13.62
C SER A 63 -1.54 18.33 -12.11
N CYS A 64 -2.42 17.54 -11.52
CA CYS A 64 -2.67 17.63 -10.10
C CYS A 64 -1.39 17.39 -9.29
N THR A 65 -0.54 16.50 -9.77
CA THR A 65 0.77 16.22 -9.20
C THR A 65 1.78 17.37 -9.30
N ASP A 66 1.55 18.37 -10.16
CA ASP A 66 2.33 19.60 -10.20
C ASP A 66 1.78 20.68 -9.24
N GLN A 67 0.52 20.55 -8.82
CA GLN A 67 -0.15 21.53 -7.97
C GLN A 67 -0.10 21.17 -6.48
N MET A 68 -0.11 19.89 -6.14
CA MET A 68 -0.10 19.39 -4.76
C MET A 68 0.86 18.22 -4.59
N ASP A 69 1.39 18.08 -3.38
CA ASP A 69 2.22 16.93 -3.01
C ASP A 69 1.34 15.74 -2.63
N TYR A 70 1.33 14.73 -3.51
CA TYR A 70 0.63 13.45 -3.31
C TYR A 70 1.55 12.36 -2.75
N SER A 71 2.70 12.71 -2.17
CA SER A 71 3.60 11.74 -1.52
C SER A 71 2.86 10.94 -0.45
N GLY A 72 2.80 9.63 -0.64
CA GLY A 72 2.10 8.71 0.27
C GLY A 72 0.61 8.51 -0.03
N ASP A 73 0.09 9.11 -1.11
CA ASP A 73 -1.21 8.71 -1.67
C ASP A 73 -1.10 7.31 -2.29
N PRO A 74 -2.00 6.37 -1.96
CA PRO A 74 -1.98 5.03 -2.52
C PRO A 74 -2.30 5.01 -4.02
N ARG A 75 -2.97 6.06 -4.54
CA ARG A 75 -3.32 6.15 -5.96
C ARG A 75 -2.12 6.60 -6.78
N SER A 76 -2.03 6.11 -8.00
CA SER A 76 -0.96 6.50 -8.92
C SER A 76 -1.11 7.95 -9.39
N ASN A 77 0.00 8.60 -9.74
CA ASN A 77 0.00 9.93 -10.35
C ASN A 77 -0.90 10.00 -11.59
N ALA A 78 -0.95 8.92 -12.38
CA ALA A 78 -1.82 8.83 -13.56
C ALA A 78 -3.30 8.86 -13.17
N GLU A 79 -3.70 8.06 -12.18
CA GLU A 79 -5.07 8.03 -11.68
C GLU A 79 -5.49 9.38 -11.08
N ILE A 80 -4.62 9.99 -10.26
CA ILE A 80 -4.87 11.30 -9.65
C ILE A 80 -5.07 12.37 -10.74
N ASN A 81 -4.24 12.36 -11.78
CA ASN A 81 -4.35 13.29 -12.90
C ASN A 81 -5.58 13.02 -13.77
N SER A 82 -5.99 11.75 -13.94
CA SER A 82 -7.24 11.39 -14.61
C SER A 82 -8.46 11.91 -13.86
N ILE A 83 -8.52 11.75 -12.54
CA ILE A 83 -9.61 12.28 -11.71
C ILE A 83 -9.67 13.81 -11.83
N GLY A 84 -8.51 14.48 -11.78
CA GLY A 84 -8.42 15.93 -11.94
C GLY A 84 -8.88 16.42 -13.32
N ALA A 85 -8.53 15.68 -14.38
CA ALA A 85 -8.94 15.99 -15.74
C ALA A 85 -10.45 15.78 -15.96
N GLU A 86 -11.03 14.74 -15.35
CA GLU A 86 -12.47 14.42 -15.46
C GLU A 86 -13.35 15.37 -14.64
N THR A 87 -12.93 15.69 -13.41
CA THR A 87 -13.73 16.50 -12.47
C THR A 87 -13.43 18.00 -12.57
N GLY A 88 -12.35 18.38 -13.25
CA GLY A 88 -11.85 19.76 -13.31
C GLY A 88 -11.27 20.26 -11.98
N THR A 89 -11.17 19.42 -10.95
CA THR A 89 -10.61 19.76 -9.64
C THR A 89 -9.72 18.63 -9.14
N CYS A 90 -8.55 18.94 -8.60
CA CYS A 90 -7.65 17.93 -8.08
C CYS A 90 -8.21 17.25 -6.81
N PRO A 91 -8.20 15.91 -6.74
CA PRO A 91 -8.73 15.21 -5.58
C PRO A 91 -7.89 15.51 -4.34
N PRO A 92 -8.46 15.45 -3.12
CA PRO A 92 -7.68 15.56 -1.91
C PRO A 92 -6.67 14.40 -1.81
N VAL A 93 -5.53 14.67 -1.17
CA VAL A 93 -4.51 13.64 -0.87
C VAL A 93 -5.12 12.63 0.12
N GLN A 94 -5.10 11.36 -0.25
CA GLN A 94 -5.49 10.26 0.62
C GLN A 94 -4.26 9.80 1.39
N LYS A 95 -4.22 10.00 2.70
CA LYS A 95 -3.13 9.45 3.52
C LYS A 95 -3.42 8.00 3.83
N SER A 96 -2.55 7.11 3.39
CA SER A 96 -2.54 5.74 3.92
C SER A 96 -2.12 5.78 5.39
N THR A 97 -2.95 5.21 6.27
CA THR A 97 -2.52 4.88 7.64
C THR A 97 -1.67 3.61 7.68
N GLN A 98 -1.56 2.91 6.56
CA GLN A 98 -0.78 1.69 6.42
C GLN A 98 0.64 2.04 5.96
N ALA A 99 1.63 1.58 6.72
CA ALA A 99 3.02 1.71 6.34
C ALA A 99 3.26 1.02 4.99
N LYS A 100 4.13 1.58 4.15
CA LYS A 100 4.49 0.94 2.88
C LYS A 100 5.17 -0.39 3.16
N ALA A 101 4.87 -1.41 2.35
CA ALA A 101 5.56 -2.67 2.50
C ALA A 101 7.05 -2.46 2.22
N PRO A 102 7.91 -3.14 2.99
CA PRO A 102 9.33 -3.03 2.80
C PRO A 102 9.71 -3.47 1.38
N GLN A 103 10.57 -2.69 0.73
CA GLN A 103 11.15 -3.03 -0.56
C GLN A 103 12.63 -3.31 -0.36
N GLY A 104 13.01 -4.59 -0.32
CA GLY A 104 14.39 -5.02 -0.14
C GLY A 104 14.49 -6.34 0.62
N THR A 105 15.65 -6.98 0.55
CA THR A 105 15.93 -8.21 1.31
C THR A 105 16.17 -7.85 2.78
N GLY A 106 15.39 -8.45 3.68
CA GLY A 106 15.62 -8.36 5.13
C GLY A 106 14.93 -7.23 5.88
N VAL A 107 13.97 -6.52 5.26
CA VAL A 107 13.06 -5.61 5.99
C VAL A 107 11.66 -6.21 5.91
N SER A 108 10.99 -6.34 7.05
CA SER A 108 9.65 -6.94 7.15
C SER A 108 8.64 -5.95 7.73
N CYS A 109 7.34 -6.20 7.54
CA CYS A 109 6.31 -5.34 8.14
C CYS A 109 6.41 -5.32 9.66
N THR A 110 6.75 -6.47 10.26
CA THR A 110 6.98 -6.61 11.69
C THR A 110 8.20 -5.87 12.22
N ASP A 111 9.11 -5.42 11.35
CA ASP A 111 10.22 -4.52 11.74
C ASP A 111 9.82 -3.04 11.70
N GLN A 112 8.74 -2.70 10.97
CA GLN A 112 8.29 -1.32 10.77
C GLN A 112 7.18 -0.91 11.74
N MET A 113 6.32 -1.85 12.14
CA MET A 113 5.21 -1.60 13.06
C MET A 113 5.16 -2.66 14.16
N ASP A 114 4.62 -2.25 15.32
CA ASP A 114 4.35 -3.15 16.43
C ASP A 114 3.01 -3.86 16.24
N TYR A 115 3.08 -5.17 16.00
CA TYR A 115 1.92 -6.06 15.85
C TYR A 115 1.61 -6.83 17.14
N SER A 116 2.07 -6.37 18.29
CA SER A 116 1.75 -7.01 19.57
C SER A 116 0.24 -7.07 19.79
N GLY A 117 -0.29 -8.29 19.97
CA GLY A 117 -1.74 -8.53 20.12
C GLY A 117 -2.50 -8.74 18.81
N ASP A 118 -1.82 -8.67 17.65
CA ASP A 118 -2.37 -9.13 16.38
C ASP A 118 -2.51 -10.65 16.40
N PRO A 119 -3.70 -11.20 16.08
CA PRO A 119 -3.91 -12.64 16.06
C PRO A 119 -3.17 -13.33 14.91
N ARG A 120 -2.80 -12.58 13.86
CA ARG A 120 -2.09 -13.13 12.71
C ARG A 120 -0.61 -13.30 13.02
N SER A 121 -0.01 -14.34 12.46
CA SER A 121 1.42 -14.58 12.62
C SER A 121 2.25 -13.53 11.89
N ASN A 122 3.48 -13.27 12.35
CA ASN A 122 4.43 -12.39 11.67
C ASN A 122 4.64 -12.78 10.20
N ALA A 123 4.67 -14.08 9.90
CA ALA A 123 4.82 -14.59 8.53
C ALA A 123 3.64 -14.21 7.63
N GLU A 124 2.42 -14.28 8.17
CA GLU A 124 1.20 -13.90 7.46
C GLU A 124 1.16 -12.39 7.21
N ILE A 125 1.45 -11.58 8.25
CA ILE A 125 1.52 -10.11 8.14
C ILE A 125 2.52 -9.68 7.07
N ASN A 126 3.70 -10.31 7.05
CA ASN A 126 4.73 -10.04 6.05
C ASN A 126 4.29 -10.46 4.65
N SER A 127 3.62 -11.62 4.52
CA SER A 127 3.09 -12.10 3.23
C SER A 127 2.00 -11.16 2.69
N ILE A 128 1.15 -10.61 3.55
CA ILE A 128 0.16 -9.60 3.16
C ILE A 128 0.86 -8.35 2.67
N GLY A 129 1.84 -7.84 3.43
CA GLY A 129 2.64 -6.68 3.03
C GLY A 129 3.29 -6.85 1.67
N GLU A 130 3.93 -8.00 1.42
CA GLU A 130 4.54 -8.32 0.13
C GLU A 130 3.51 -8.35 -1.01
N GLN A 131 2.33 -8.92 -0.78
CA GLN A 131 1.28 -9.03 -1.81
C GLN A 131 0.61 -7.69 -2.13
N THR A 132 0.32 -6.87 -1.11
CA THR A 132 -0.41 -5.61 -1.27
C THR A 132 0.50 -4.42 -1.55
N GLY A 133 1.81 -4.57 -1.32
CA GLY A 133 2.76 -3.46 -1.35
C GLY A 133 2.62 -2.50 -0.15
N SER A 134 1.76 -2.82 0.83
CA SER A 134 1.54 -2.05 2.06
C SER A 134 1.35 -2.95 3.28
N CYS A 135 2.02 -2.65 4.38
CA CYS A 135 1.87 -3.39 5.63
C CYS A 135 0.45 -3.26 6.19
N PRO A 136 -0.22 -4.37 6.54
CA PRO A 136 -1.59 -4.32 7.03
C PRO A 136 -1.67 -3.55 8.35
N SER A 137 -2.83 -2.97 8.63
CA SER A 137 -3.13 -2.42 9.95
C SER A 137 -3.14 -3.53 11.00
N VAL A 138 -2.75 -3.19 12.24
CA VAL A 138 -2.81 -4.11 13.39
C VAL A 138 -4.27 -4.45 13.68
N GLU A 139 -4.58 -5.74 13.67
CA GLU A 139 -5.85 -6.27 14.14
C GLU A 139 -5.75 -6.43 15.65
N LYS A 140 -6.59 -5.74 16.42
CA LYS A 140 -6.63 -6.00 17.86
C LYS A 140 -7.41 -7.27 18.08
N SER A 141 -6.77 -8.29 18.64
CA SER A 141 -7.52 -9.32 19.35
C SER A 141 -8.32 -8.60 20.44
N THR A 142 -9.65 -8.68 20.40
CA THR A 142 -10.43 -8.42 21.62
C THR A 142 -9.77 -9.26 22.71
N PRO A 143 -9.39 -8.69 23.86
CA PRO A 143 -8.62 -9.41 24.87
C PRO A 143 -9.35 -10.70 25.19
N VAL A 144 -8.84 -11.81 24.66
CA VAL A 144 -9.10 -13.12 25.20
C VAL A 144 -8.20 -13.13 26.42
N PRO A 145 -8.75 -13.19 27.64
CA PRO A 145 -7.95 -13.34 28.84
C PRO A 145 -6.91 -14.44 28.60
N ASP A 146 -5.63 -14.16 28.85
CA ASP A 146 -4.48 -15.06 28.63
C ASP A 146 -4.52 -16.34 29.51
N SER A 147 -5.68 -16.67 30.05
CA SER A 147 -5.95 -17.94 30.71
C SER A 147 -7.42 -18.28 30.51
N PRO A 148 -7.77 -19.53 30.16
CA PRO A 148 -9.13 -19.99 30.40
C PRO A 148 -9.39 -19.73 31.87
N SER A 149 -10.36 -18.88 32.17
CA SER A 149 -10.73 -18.66 33.56
C SER A 149 -11.10 -20.03 34.12
N THR A 150 -10.31 -20.54 35.06
CA THR A 150 -10.67 -21.75 35.81
C THR A 150 -11.94 -21.52 36.63
N VAL A 151 -12.33 -20.26 36.77
CA VAL A 151 -13.57 -19.81 37.38
C VAL A 151 -14.67 -19.79 36.31
N PRO A 152 -15.80 -20.47 36.55
CA PRO A 152 -16.97 -20.38 35.68
C PRO A 152 -17.34 -18.93 35.38
N CYS A 153 -17.80 -18.64 34.17
CA CYS A 153 -18.25 -17.31 33.80
C CYS A 153 -19.40 -16.82 34.68
N THR A 154 -20.30 -17.73 35.05
CA THR A 154 -21.42 -17.42 35.96
C THR A 154 -21.01 -17.02 37.38
N ASP A 155 -19.74 -17.26 37.75
CA ASP A 155 -19.19 -16.80 39.03
C ASP A 155 -18.46 -15.46 38.89
N GLN A 156 -18.26 -14.98 37.66
CA GLN A 156 -17.59 -13.72 37.33
C GLN A 156 -18.58 -12.60 36.99
N TYR A 157 -19.73 -12.94 36.39
CA TYR A 157 -20.76 -11.98 35.97
C TYR A 157 -22.16 -12.47 36.36
N ASP A 158 -23.08 -11.51 36.57
CA ASP A 158 -24.49 -11.79 36.77
C ASP A 158 -25.19 -11.93 35.41
N TYR A 159 -25.65 -13.15 35.11
CA TYR A 159 -26.38 -13.50 33.90
C TYR A 159 -27.90 -13.62 34.14
N ALA A 160 -28.43 -13.01 35.20
CA ALA A 160 -29.87 -13.00 35.45
C ALA A 160 -30.62 -12.39 34.26
N GLY A 161 -31.45 -13.20 33.60
CA GLY A 161 -32.21 -12.80 32.40
C GLY A 161 -31.59 -13.22 31.07
N ASP A 162 -30.36 -13.75 31.07
CA ASP A 162 -29.74 -14.27 29.85
C ASP A 162 -30.52 -15.49 29.34
N PRO A 163 -30.93 -15.50 28.05
CA PRO A 163 -31.62 -16.65 27.46
C PRO A 163 -30.73 -17.89 27.35
N ARG A 164 -29.41 -17.74 27.38
CA ARG A 164 -28.47 -18.87 27.34
C ARG A 164 -28.35 -19.50 28.72
N SER A 165 -28.16 -20.82 28.73
CA SER A 165 -27.98 -21.54 29.99
C SER A 165 -26.62 -21.24 30.62
N ASN A 166 -26.53 -21.32 31.95
CA ASN A 166 -25.26 -21.23 32.69
C ASN A 166 -24.19 -22.20 32.16
N ALA A 167 -24.59 -23.41 31.76
CA ALA A 167 -23.69 -24.41 31.20
C ALA A 167 -23.14 -23.98 29.83
N GLU A 168 -23.99 -23.40 28.97
CA GLU A 168 -23.59 -22.87 27.67
C GLU A 168 -22.65 -21.68 27.83
N ILE A 169 -22.98 -20.72 28.70
CA ILE A 169 -22.14 -19.56 29.01
C ILE A 169 -20.76 -20.00 29.51
N ASN A 170 -20.70 -20.97 30.42
CA ASN A 170 -19.45 -21.52 30.93
C ASN A 170 -18.67 -22.29 29.87
N SER A 171 -19.36 -23.00 28.97
CA SER A 171 -18.72 -23.73 27.86
C SER A 171 -18.11 -22.76 26.85
N ILE A 172 -18.80 -21.69 26.50
CA ILE A 172 -18.28 -20.61 25.65
C ILE A 172 -17.04 -19.98 26.31
N GLY A 173 -17.11 -19.68 27.61
CA GLY A 173 -15.97 -19.15 28.36
C GLY A 173 -14.75 -20.07 28.38
N GLN A 174 -14.97 -21.37 28.51
CA GLN A 174 -13.90 -22.37 28.48
C GLN A 174 -13.31 -22.54 27.08
N GLU A 175 -14.15 -22.55 26.04
CA GLU A 175 -13.74 -22.76 24.65
C GLU A 175 -13.03 -21.53 24.08
N THR A 176 -13.56 -20.34 24.35
CA THR A 176 -13.05 -19.08 23.80
C THR A 176 -12.01 -18.42 24.69
N GLY A 177 -11.87 -18.85 25.93
CA GLY A 177 -11.03 -18.21 26.95
C GLY A 177 -11.63 -16.94 27.54
N ALA A 178 -12.78 -16.47 27.05
CA ALA A 178 -13.42 -15.22 27.47
C ALA A 178 -14.90 -15.41 27.78
N CYS A 179 -15.37 -14.82 28.88
CA CYS A 179 -16.79 -14.89 29.22
C CYS A 179 -17.63 -14.01 28.28
N PRO A 180 -18.71 -14.56 27.69
CA PRO A 180 -19.58 -13.75 26.85
C PRO A 180 -20.29 -12.69 27.68
N MET A 181 -20.61 -11.54 27.07
CA MET A 181 -21.41 -10.50 27.73
C MET A 181 -22.83 -11.01 28.02
N PRO A 182 -23.44 -10.66 29.18
CA PRO A 182 -24.84 -10.97 29.46
C PRO A 182 -25.79 -10.37 28.41
N GLN A 183 -26.81 -11.14 28.03
CA GLN A 183 -27.90 -10.71 27.16
C GLN A 183 -29.15 -10.45 28.03
N ASN A 184 -29.82 -9.31 27.85
CA ASN A 184 -31.03 -8.93 28.60
C ASN A 184 -32.22 -8.72 27.65
#